data_AF-A0A9P3N519-F1
#
_entry.id   AF-A0A9P3N519-F1
#
_cell.length_a   1.000
_cell.length_b   1.000
_cell.length_c   1.000
_cell.angle_alpha   90.00
_cell.angle_beta   90.00
_cell.angle_gamma   90.00
#
_symmetry.space_group_name_H-M   'P 1'
#
loop_
_entity.id
_entity.type
_entity.pdbx_description
1 polymer ?
#
loop_
_entity_poly.entity_id
_entity_poly.type
_entity_poly.pdbx_seq_one_letter_code
_entity_poly.pdbx_strand_id
1 'polypeptide(L)'
;MASSVRISLLIVVLVSVTGVFASVKPLRGVPPQDKALFSGDVISCRDGSRKVHISRVNDDFCDCPDGTDEPGTSACPNASFFCRNRGHNPLRIFSSRVNDGICDCCDGSDEYDGSVVCPNTCAQAGAARRQQLAADVAKYKEGVRQRQRAIEEWREKKGRMQEERGRLEEEERQLQEKEKALKERKEALEKIEEEEKEKQRKIEEEEAARRKAEEEKLQPPPAEPTEPATEPAATEAASTEPDAVEPDTAEPAATEPAAAEPESASATGKAVLGEPLSASDAAADAAANAAADAATDAAADAGAVFDATTAADDNDDENDEDLSGLSKEELGRRIASRWAHGEDGPGGGGGL
;
A
#
# COMPACT_ATOMS: atom_id res chain seq x y z
N MET A 1 13.30 -65.17 21.77
CA MET A 1 11.83 -65.27 21.98
C MET A 1 11.18 -63.96 22.45
N ALA A 2 11.86 -63.10 23.21
CA ALA A 2 11.28 -61.84 23.69
C ALA A 2 11.00 -60.78 22.60
N SER A 3 11.75 -60.77 21.49
CA SER A 3 11.56 -59.78 20.41
C SER A 3 10.35 -60.05 19.52
N SER A 4 9.95 -61.32 19.35
CA SER A 4 8.79 -61.70 18.53
C SER A 4 7.46 -61.35 19.17
N VAL A 5 7.41 -61.36 20.51
CA VAL A 5 6.22 -61.02 21.31
C VAL A 5 5.95 -59.51 21.29
N ARG A 6 7.00 -58.69 21.28
CA ARG A 6 6.89 -57.22 21.24
C ARG A 6 6.38 -56.69 19.89
N ILE A 7 6.74 -57.35 18.79
CA ILE A 7 6.26 -56.99 17.45
C ILE A 7 4.79 -57.40 17.28
N SER A 8 4.37 -58.55 17.82
CA SER A 8 2.96 -58.96 17.81
C SER A 8 2.07 -58.05 18.66
N LEU A 9 2.57 -57.52 19.79
CA LEU A 9 1.80 -56.59 20.63
C LEU A 9 1.59 -55.22 19.96
N LEU A 10 2.59 -54.73 19.20
CA LEU A 10 2.50 -53.46 18.47
C LEU A 10 1.53 -53.53 17.28
N ILE A 11 1.43 -54.67 16.61
CA ILE A 11 0.48 -54.86 15.49
C ILE A 11 -0.96 -54.99 16.00
N VAL A 12 -1.19 -55.59 17.17
CA VAL A 12 -2.54 -55.68 17.77
C VAL A 12 -3.05 -54.33 18.26
N VAL A 13 -2.18 -53.42 18.70
CA VAL A 13 -2.56 -52.06 19.13
C VAL A 13 -2.86 -51.14 17.93
N LEU A 14 -2.22 -51.35 16.78
CA LEU A 14 -2.42 -50.55 15.57
C LEU A 14 -3.72 -50.88 14.80
N VAL A 15 -4.39 -52.01 15.08
CA VAL A 15 -5.65 -52.41 14.40
C VAL A 15 -6.90 -51.92 15.15
N SER A 16 -6.78 -51.47 16.39
CA SER A 16 -7.93 -51.09 17.24
C SER A 16 -8.36 -49.61 17.19
N VAL A 17 -7.78 -48.78 16.32
CA VAL A 17 -8.21 -47.38 16.14
C VAL A 17 -8.65 -47.13 14.70
N THR A 18 -9.63 -47.91 14.24
CA THR A 18 -10.51 -47.45 13.16
C THR A 18 -11.68 -46.74 13.81
N GLY A 19 -11.45 -45.48 14.19
CA GLY A 19 -12.54 -44.57 14.55
C GLY A 19 -13.48 -44.49 13.36
N VAL A 20 -14.70 -45.01 13.52
CA VAL A 20 -15.79 -44.75 12.60
C VAL A 20 -16.10 -43.26 12.73
N PHE A 21 -15.50 -42.44 11.88
CA PHE A 21 -15.99 -41.08 11.66
C PHE A 21 -17.38 -41.23 11.05
N ALA A 22 -18.40 -41.25 11.90
CA ALA A 22 -19.77 -41.11 11.46
C ALA A 22 -19.88 -39.75 10.77
N SER A 23 -19.94 -39.76 9.44
CA SER A 23 -20.27 -38.57 8.67
C SER A 23 -21.69 -38.20 9.06
N VAL A 24 -21.82 -37.23 9.98
CA VAL A 24 -23.12 -36.70 10.37
C VAL A 24 -23.73 -36.11 9.11
N LYS A 25 -24.79 -36.75 8.60
CA LYS A 25 -25.52 -36.25 7.43
C LYS A 25 -26.00 -34.84 7.77
N PRO A 26 -25.75 -33.84 6.91
CA PRO A 26 -26.27 -32.50 7.14
C PRO A 26 -27.78 -32.56 7.32
N LEU A 27 -28.29 -31.84 8.31
CA LEU A 27 -29.73 -31.71 8.49
C LEU A 27 -30.36 -31.11 7.24
N ARG A 28 -31.46 -31.72 6.82
CA ARG A 28 -32.19 -31.34 5.61
C ARG A 28 -32.78 -29.94 5.78
N GLY A 29 -32.72 -29.14 4.72
CA GLY A 29 -33.28 -27.79 4.68
C GLY A 29 -32.54 -26.74 5.53
N VAL A 30 -31.42 -27.11 6.17
CA VAL A 30 -30.61 -26.18 6.98
C VAL A 30 -29.54 -25.49 6.11
N PRO A 31 -29.50 -24.14 6.09
CA PRO A 31 -28.45 -23.40 5.40
C PRO A 31 -27.09 -23.56 6.12
N PRO A 32 -25.94 -23.47 5.42
CA PRO A 32 -24.63 -23.65 6.04
C PRO A 32 -24.35 -22.77 7.25
N GLN A 33 -24.86 -21.54 7.22
CA GLN A 33 -24.69 -20.54 8.28
C GLN A 33 -25.39 -20.95 9.57
N ASP A 34 -26.50 -21.68 9.48
CA ASP A 34 -27.30 -22.05 10.64
C ASP A 34 -26.94 -23.43 11.20
N LYS A 35 -25.97 -24.14 10.60
CA LYS A 35 -25.56 -25.48 11.07
C LYS A 35 -25.18 -25.51 12.54
N ALA A 36 -24.52 -24.46 13.03
CA ALA A 36 -24.08 -24.37 14.42
C ALA A 36 -25.27 -24.38 15.41
N LEU A 37 -26.43 -23.86 15.00
CA LEU A 37 -27.64 -23.83 15.82
C LEU A 37 -28.14 -25.25 16.14
N PHE A 38 -27.91 -26.20 15.25
CA PHE A 38 -28.41 -27.57 15.33
C PHE A 38 -27.33 -28.59 15.76
N SER A 39 -26.18 -28.13 16.25
CA SER A 39 -25.06 -29.01 16.65
C SER A 39 -25.23 -29.65 18.04
N GLY A 40 -26.11 -29.12 18.88
CA GLY A 40 -26.34 -29.61 20.25
C GLY A 40 -27.62 -30.43 20.39
N ASP A 41 -27.81 -31.05 21.56
CA ASP A 41 -29.00 -31.85 21.89
C ASP A 41 -30.26 -30.98 22.07
N VAL A 42 -30.10 -29.69 22.33
CA VAL A 42 -31.18 -28.73 22.52
C VAL A 42 -30.91 -27.51 21.64
N ILE A 43 -31.89 -27.16 20.81
CA ILE A 43 -31.87 -25.95 20.00
C ILE A 43 -32.78 -24.89 20.65
N SER A 44 -32.47 -23.62 20.44
CA SER A 44 -33.34 -22.51 20.83
C SER A 44 -34.02 -21.96 19.58
N CYS A 45 -35.33 -21.74 19.62
CA CYS A 45 -36.02 -21.04 18.54
C CYS A 45 -35.37 -19.66 18.35
N ARG A 46 -35.27 -19.19 17.11
CA ARG A 46 -34.58 -17.95 16.75
C ARG A 46 -35.29 -16.71 17.30
N ASP A 47 -36.59 -16.78 17.47
CA ASP A 47 -37.45 -15.79 18.14
C ASP A 47 -37.29 -15.75 19.68
N GLY A 48 -36.53 -16.69 20.26
CA GLY A 48 -36.33 -16.81 21.70
C GLY A 48 -37.53 -17.35 22.49
N SER A 49 -38.59 -17.81 21.80
CA SER A 49 -39.84 -18.25 22.44
C SER A 49 -39.67 -19.49 23.32
N ARG A 50 -39.01 -20.53 22.80
CA ARG A 50 -38.77 -21.79 23.52
C ARG A 50 -37.48 -22.49 23.09
N LYS A 51 -37.13 -23.53 23.85
CA LYS A 51 -36.06 -24.47 23.53
C LYS A 51 -36.66 -25.84 23.25
N VAL A 52 -36.22 -26.48 22.19
CA VAL A 52 -36.69 -27.80 21.78
C VAL A 52 -35.52 -28.77 21.66
N HIS A 53 -35.77 -30.03 21.96
CA HIS A 53 -34.75 -31.07 21.84
C HIS A 53 -34.51 -31.39 20.35
N ILE A 54 -33.29 -31.74 19.97
CA ILE A 54 -32.91 -32.03 18.57
C ILE A 54 -33.75 -33.16 17.94
N SER A 55 -34.31 -34.04 18.76
CA SER A 55 -35.22 -35.11 18.30
C SER A 55 -36.57 -34.59 17.78
N ARG A 56 -36.92 -33.34 18.09
CA ARG A 56 -38.12 -32.66 17.60
C ARG A 56 -37.83 -31.77 16.39
N VAL A 57 -36.61 -31.80 15.88
CA VAL A 57 -36.26 -31.05 14.68
C VAL A 57 -36.57 -31.92 13.47
N ASN A 58 -37.36 -31.39 12.54
CA ASN A 58 -37.89 -32.10 11.40
C ASN A 58 -38.74 -33.32 11.80
N ASP A 59 -39.54 -33.20 12.85
CA ASP A 59 -40.44 -34.24 13.31
C ASP A 59 -41.87 -34.13 12.73
N ASP A 60 -42.06 -33.19 11.79
CA ASP A 60 -43.33 -32.88 11.13
C ASP A 60 -44.38 -32.27 12.08
N PHE A 61 -43.91 -31.67 13.19
CA PHE A 61 -44.74 -30.94 14.13
C PHE A 61 -44.15 -29.54 14.39
N CYS A 62 -44.99 -28.52 14.25
CA CYS A 62 -44.53 -27.14 14.45
C CYS A 62 -44.44 -26.78 15.95
N ASP A 63 -43.26 -26.94 16.52
CA ASP A 63 -42.95 -26.45 17.84
C ASP A 63 -42.55 -24.95 17.81
N CYS A 64 -41.55 -24.51 17.07
CA CYS A 64 -41.17 -23.11 17.14
C CYS A 64 -42.18 -22.21 16.38
N PRO A 65 -42.69 -21.10 16.96
CA PRO A 65 -43.58 -20.18 16.25
C PRO A 65 -42.95 -19.57 14.98
N ASP A 66 -41.63 -19.44 14.97
CA ASP A 66 -40.82 -18.99 13.83
C ASP A 66 -40.44 -20.10 12.84
N GLY A 67 -40.75 -21.37 13.16
CA GLY A 67 -40.43 -22.53 12.33
C GLY A 67 -38.97 -22.96 12.32
N THR A 68 -38.16 -22.54 13.31
CA THR A 68 -36.75 -22.92 13.44
C THR A 68 -36.52 -24.43 13.54
N ASP A 69 -37.46 -25.15 14.15
CA ASP A 69 -37.44 -26.59 14.37
C ASP A 69 -37.80 -27.41 13.13
N GLU A 70 -38.49 -26.83 12.16
CA GLU A 70 -38.93 -27.53 10.94
C GLU A 70 -38.29 -26.96 9.66
N PRO A 71 -36.93 -26.88 9.56
CA PRO A 71 -36.27 -26.36 8.36
C PRO A 71 -36.37 -27.30 7.15
N GLY A 72 -36.66 -28.58 7.38
CA GLY A 72 -36.60 -29.68 6.42
C GLY A 72 -37.94 -30.39 6.18
N THR A 73 -39.06 -29.84 6.65
CA THR A 73 -40.43 -30.36 6.48
C THR A 73 -41.38 -29.21 6.12
N SER A 74 -42.67 -29.50 5.94
CA SER A 74 -43.72 -28.53 5.64
C SER A 74 -44.58 -28.13 6.87
N ALA A 75 -44.19 -28.55 8.07
CA ALA A 75 -45.08 -28.48 9.24
C ALA A 75 -45.33 -27.06 9.77
N CYS A 76 -44.35 -26.15 9.63
CA CYS A 76 -44.47 -24.76 10.07
C CYS A 76 -44.75 -23.80 8.91
N PRO A 77 -45.78 -22.93 8.97
CA PRO A 77 -46.16 -22.04 7.87
C PRO A 77 -45.14 -20.93 7.57
N ASN A 78 -44.36 -20.51 8.57
CA ASN A 78 -43.35 -19.45 8.44
C ASN A 78 -41.93 -20.00 8.20
N ALA A 79 -41.78 -21.32 8.12
CA ALA A 79 -40.47 -21.94 7.88
C ALA A 79 -40.05 -21.80 6.40
N SER A 80 -38.73 -21.79 6.19
CA SER A 80 -38.13 -21.80 4.86
C SER A 80 -37.24 -23.03 4.71
N PHE A 81 -37.35 -23.73 3.58
CA PHE A 81 -36.50 -24.85 3.23
C PHE A 81 -35.32 -24.38 2.38
N PHE A 82 -34.10 -24.81 2.73
CA PHE A 82 -32.89 -24.47 1.98
C PHE A 82 -32.49 -25.57 0.99
N CYS A 83 -32.68 -25.31 -0.30
CA CYS A 83 -32.12 -26.12 -1.38
C CYS A 83 -30.61 -25.86 -1.48
N ARG A 84 -29.78 -26.91 -1.33
CA ARG A 84 -28.31 -26.75 -1.41
C ARG A 84 -27.85 -26.52 -2.84
N ASN A 85 -28.54 -27.10 -3.82
CA ASN A 85 -28.35 -26.92 -5.26
C ASN A 85 -26.87 -26.97 -5.67
N ARG A 86 -26.15 -28.03 -5.29
CA ARG A 86 -24.70 -28.12 -5.55
C ARG A 86 -24.40 -27.97 -7.05
N GLY A 87 -23.48 -27.05 -7.36
CA GLY A 87 -23.14 -26.70 -8.75
C GLY A 87 -24.05 -25.62 -9.35
N HIS A 88 -25.12 -25.22 -8.67
CA HIS A 88 -25.96 -24.08 -9.02
C HIS A 88 -26.08 -23.13 -7.81
N ASN A 89 -26.94 -22.11 -7.93
CA ASN A 89 -27.21 -21.19 -6.84
C ASN A 89 -28.08 -21.86 -5.77
N PRO A 90 -27.76 -21.68 -4.47
CA PRO A 90 -28.66 -22.08 -3.41
C PRO A 90 -29.99 -21.32 -3.53
N LEU A 91 -31.07 -21.96 -3.12
CA LEU A 91 -32.41 -21.39 -3.17
C LEU A 91 -33.10 -21.63 -1.82
N ARG A 92 -33.90 -20.66 -1.39
CA ARG A 92 -34.84 -20.85 -0.28
C ARG A 92 -36.25 -20.91 -0.85
N ILE A 93 -36.99 -21.93 -0.46
CA ILE A 93 -38.40 -22.11 -0.80
C ILE A 93 -39.23 -22.07 0.48
N PHE A 94 -40.53 -21.82 0.33
CA PHE A 94 -41.46 -21.89 1.46
C PHE A 94 -41.62 -23.35 1.90
N SER A 95 -41.80 -23.60 3.21
CA SER A 95 -42.01 -24.96 3.72
C SER A 95 -43.22 -25.65 3.08
N SER A 96 -44.22 -24.88 2.65
CA SER A 96 -45.42 -25.39 1.98
C SER A 96 -45.14 -26.11 0.66
N ARG A 97 -43.92 -25.98 0.11
CA ARG A 97 -43.47 -26.63 -1.13
C ARG A 97 -42.58 -27.84 -0.88
N VAL A 98 -42.51 -28.31 0.36
CA VAL A 98 -41.75 -29.50 0.73
C VAL A 98 -42.71 -30.68 0.71
N ASN A 99 -42.46 -31.67 -0.15
CA ASN A 99 -43.34 -32.81 -0.43
C ASN A 99 -44.75 -32.39 -0.89
N ASP A 100 -44.86 -31.35 -1.73
CA ASP A 100 -46.13 -30.95 -2.33
C ASP A 100 -46.39 -31.63 -3.70
N GLY A 101 -45.43 -32.44 -4.16
CA GLY A 101 -45.46 -33.16 -5.42
C GLY A 101 -44.92 -32.35 -6.61
N ILE A 102 -44.33 -31.18 -6.37
CA ILE A 102 -43.73 -30.32 -7.40
C ILE A 102 -42.22 -30.20 -7.13
N CYS A 103 -41.40 -30.37 -8.17
CA CYS A 103 -39.96 -30.19 -8.05
C CYS A 103 -39.58 -28.71 -8.17
N ASP A 104 -39.44 -28.01 -7.05
CA ASP A 104 -38.95 -26.63 -6.95
C ASP A 104 -37.41 -26.55 -6.88
N CYS A 105 -36.76 -27.43 -6.10
CA CYS A 105 -35.30 -27.45 -6.01
C CYS A 105 -34.69 -28.17 -7.24
N CYS A 106 -33.62 -27.60 -7.85
CA CYS A 106 -32.95 -28.28 -8.96
C CYS A 106 -32.25 -29.59 -8.53
N ASP A 107 -31.95 -29.74 -7.24
CA ASP A 107 -31.35 -30.97 -6.71
C ASP A 107 -32.40 -32.00 -6.28
N GLY A 108 -33.69 -31.65 -6.32
CA GLY A 108 -34.82 -32.49 -5.93
C GLY A 108 -34.87 -32.78 -4.42
N SER A 109 -34.23 -31.96 -3.59
CA SER A 109 -34.14 -32.19 -2.14
C SER A 109 -35.42 -31.87 -1.36
N ASP A 110 -36.33 -31.12 -1.98
CA ASP A 110 -37.67 -30.76 -1.52
C ASP A 110 -38.65 -31.94 -1.52
N GLU A 111 -38.57 -32.83 -2.52
CA GLU A 111 -39.43 -34.00 -2.67
C GLU A 111 -38.69 -35.29 -2.25
N TYR A 112 -38.69 -35.59 -0.95
CA TYR A 112 -37.88 -36.67 -0.37
C TYR A 112 -38.69 -37.86 0.17
N ASP A 113 -40.01 -37.74 0.25
CA ASP A 113 -40.91 -38.77 0.79
C ASP A 113 -41.12 -39.97 -0.17
N GLY A 114 -40.71 -39.80 -1.43
CA GLY A 114 -40.84 -40.81 -2.49
C GLY A 114 -42.16 -40.76 -3.26
N SER A 115 -43.04 -39.79 -2.98
CA SER A 115 -44.29 -39.56 -3.72
C SER A 115 -44.02 -39.12 -5.17
N VAL A 116 -42.97 -38.31 -5.36
CA VAL A 116 -42.48 -37.86 -6.67
C VAL A 116 -40.96 -38.07 -6.74
N VAL A 117 -40.44 -38.40 -7.92
CA VAL A 117 -38.99 -38.57 -8.16
C VAL A 117 -38.47 -37.37 -8.93
N CYS A 118 -37.81 -36.45 -8.24
CA CYS A 118 -37.21 -35.26 -8.85
C CYS A 118 -35.77 -35.53 -9.33
N PRO A 119 -35.48 -35.38 -10.64
CA PRO A 119 -34.13 -35.54 -11.16
C PRO A 119 -33.25 -34.34 -10.81
N ASN A 120 -31.98 -34.59 -10.50
CA ASN A 120 -31.02 -33.50 -10.26
C ASN A 120 -30.60 -32.82 -11.59
N THR A 121 -31.01 -31.57 -11.76
CA THR A 121 -30.73 -30.74 -12.94
C THR A 121 -29.78 -29.58 -12.67
N CYS A 122 -29.24 -29.46 -11.44
CA CYS A 122 -28.39 -28.34 -11.03
C CYS A 122 -27.12 -28.19 -11.87
N ALA A 123 -26.56 -29.30 -12.35
CA ALA A 123 -25.38 -29.25 -13.21
C ALA A 123 -25.67 -28.47 -14.50
N GLN A 124 -26.82 -28.71 -15.14
CA GLN A 124 -27.23 -28.01 -16.35
C GLN A 124 -27.65 -26.58 -16.05
N ALA A 125 -28.49 -26.37 -15.04
CA ALA A 125 -28.97 -25.04 -14.63
C ALA A 125 -27.82 -24.07 -14.28
N GLY A 126 -26.76 -24.57 -13.64
CA GLY A 126 -25.58 -23.77 -13.28
C GLY A 126 -24.49 -23.68 -14.35
N ALA A 127 -24.61 -24.37 -15.49
CA ALA A 127 -23.51 -24.52 -16.45
C ALA A 127 -23.02 -23.17 -17.00
N ALA A 128 -23.95 -22.31 -17.45
CA ALA A 128 -23.61 -21.00 -18.02
C ALA A 128 -22.89 -20.10 -17.01
N ARG A 129 -23.39 -20.02 -15.78
CA ARG A 129 -22.76 -19.23 -14.71
C ARG A 129 -21.37 -19.76 -14.35
N ARG A 130 -21.17 -21.08 -14.26
CA ARG A 130 -19.85 -21.65 -13.97
C ARG A 130 -18.86 -21.36 -15.08
N GLN A 131 -19.29 -21.38 -16.34
CA GLN A 131 -18.44 -20.99 -17.47
C GLN A 131 -18.03 -19.51 -17.39
N GLN A 132 -18.99 -18.62 -17.10
CA GLN A 132 -18.69 -17.19 -16.91
C GLN A 132 -17.70 -16.98 -15.76
N LEU A 133 -17.96 -17.56 -14.59
CA LEU A 133 -17.07 -17.46 -13.43
C LEU A 133 -15.67 -18.02 -13.72
N ALA A 134 -15.57 -19.13 -14.47
CA ALA A 134 -14.29 -19.69 -14.87
C ALA A 134 -13.51 -18.73 -15.79
N ALA A 135 -14.20 -18.07 -16.73
CA ALA A 135 -13.60 -17.07 -17.60
C ALA A 135 -13.13 -15.83 -16.81
N ASP A 136 -13.94 -15.36 -15.86
CA ASP A 136 -13.59 -14.24 -15.00
C ASP A 136 -12.37 -14.57 -14.14
N VAL A 137 -12.37 -15.73 -13.49
CA VAL A 137 -11.22 -16.22 -12.68
C VAL A 137 -9.96 -16.32 -13.55
N ALA A 138 -10.06 -16.78 -14.80
CA ALA A 138 -8.92 -16.82 -15.70
C ALA A 138 -8.37 -15.42 -16.00
N LYS A 139 -9.25 -14.45 -16.28
CA LYS A 139 -8.91 -13.05 -16.51
C LYS A 139 -8.24 -12.41 -15.29
N TYR A 140 -8.79 -12.60 -14.09
CA TYR A 140 -8.18 -12.08 -12.86
C TYR A 140 -6.82 -12.70 -12.58
N LYS A 141 -6.67 -14.01 -12.78
CA LYS A 141 -5.37 -14.69 -12.63
C LYS A 141 -4.31 -14.13 -13.57
N GLU A 142 -4.70 -13.78 -14.80
CA GLU A 142 -3.80 -13.10 -15.74
C GLU A 142 -3.41 -11.71 -15.23
N GLY A 143 -4.37 -10.91 -14.79
CA GLY A 143 -4.12 -9.58 -14.22
C GLY A 143 -3.19 -9.63 -12.99
N VAL A 144 -3.37 -10.61 -12.11
CA VAL A 144 -2.50 -10.84 -10.94
C VAL A 144 -1.07 -11.16 -11.38
N ARG A 145 -0.88 -11.99 -12.41
CA ARG A 145 0.46 -12.29 -12.94
C ARG A 145 1.15 -11.07 -13.53
N GLN A 146 0.41 -10.25 -14.28
CA GLN A 146 0.96 -9.01 -14.85
C GLN A 146 1.35 -8.02 -13.74
N ARG A 147 0.49 -7.84 -12.74
CA ARG A 147 0.78 -7.01 -11.57
C ARG A 147 2.02 -7.49 -10.83
N GLN A 148 2.16 -8.80 -10.63
CA GLN A 148 3.31 -9.38 -9.96
C GLN A 148 4.62 -9.06 -10.70
N ARG A 149 4.65 -9.23 -12.02
CA ARG A 149 5.82 -8.85 -12.84
C ARG A 149 6.13 -7.36 -12.74
N ALA A 150 5.11 -6.50 -12.81
CA ALA A 150 5.29 -5.06 -12.69
C ALA A 150 5.87 -4.66 -11.31
N ILE A 151 5.44 -5.33 -10.24
CA ILE A 151 5.99 -5.10 -8.89
C ILE A 151 7.46 -5.52 -8.83
N GLU A 152 7.82 -6.66 -9.40
CA GLU A 152 9.20 -7.15 -9.46
C GLU A 152 10.10 -6.20 -10.25
N GLU A 153 9.70 -5.81 -11.46
CA GLU A 153 10.42 -4.85 -12.29
C GLU A 153 10.59 -3.49 -11.59
N TRP A 154 9.53 -3.02 -10.91
CA TRP A 154 9.59 -1.77 -10.15
C TRP A 154 10.57 -1.88 -8.99
N ARG A 155 10.57 -2.99 -8.24
CA ARG A 155 11.52 -3.22 -7.14
C ARG A 155 12.97 -3.20 -7.63
N GLU A 156 13.25 -3.86 -8.75
CA GLU A 156 14.58 -3.85 -9.35
C GLU A 156 15.01 -2.46 -9.82
N LYS A 157 14.12 -1.72 -10.49
CA LYS A 157 14.40 -0.34 -10.92
C LYS A 157 14.63 0.59 -9.73
N LYS A 158 13.81 0.45 -8.68
CA LYS A 158 13.97 1.22 -7.44
C LYS A 158 15.32 0.93 -6.78
N GLY A 159 15.72 -0.34 -6.69
CA GLY A 159 17.03 -0.74 -6.16
C GLY A 159 18.17 -0.10 -6.95
N ARG A 160 18.15 -0.21 -8.29
CA ARG A 160 19.16 0.42 -9.16
C ARG A 160 19.25 1.93 -8.99
N MET A 161 18.11 2.63 -8.96
CA MET A 161 18.11 4.08 -8.73
C MET A 161 18.61 4.46 -7.33
N GLN A 162 18.32 3.65 -6.31
CA GLN A 162 18.82 3.88 -4.96
C GLN A 162 20.35 3.71 -4.88
N GLU A 163 20.89 2.69 -5.55
CA GLU A 163 22.35 2.48 -5.65
C GLU A 163 23.03 3.61 -6.41
N GLU A 164 22.48 4.02 -7.56
CA GLU A 164 23.02 5.13 -8.35
C GLU A 164 22.98 6.44 -7.58
N ARG A 165 21.89 6.73 -6.86
CA ARG A 165 21.79 7.89 -5.99
C ARG A 165 22.88 7.88 -4.92
N GLY A 166 23.08 6.75 -4.23
CA GLY A 166 24.15 6.63 -3.23
C GLY A 166 25.54 6.84 -3.82
N ARG A 167 25.80 6.38 -5.05
CA ARG A 167 27.07 6.64 -5.76
C ARG A 167 27.25 8.14 -6.04
N LEU A 168 26.22 8.80 -6.57
CA LEU A 168 26.27 10.22 -6.88
C LEU A 168 26.44 11.08 -5.62
N GLU A 169 25.78 10.73 -4.51
CA GLU A 169 25.96 11.40 -3.21
C GLU A 169 27.42 11.28 -2.70
N GLU A 170 28.05 10.12 -2.88
CA GLU A 170 29.46 9.92 -2.54
C GLU A 170 30.40 10.71 -3.46
N GLU A 171 30.15 10.69 -4.78
CA GLU A 171 30.91 11.47 -5.75
C GLU A 171 30.80 12.98 -5.48
N GLU A 172 29.61 13.45 -5.13
CA GLU A 172 29.35 14.84 -4.72
C GLU A 172 30.18 15.19 -3.48
N ARG A 173 30.17 14.35 -2.44
CA ARG A 173 30.97 14.57 -1.23
C ARG A 173 32.47 14.68 -1.56
N GLN A 174 32.99 13.80 -2.40
CA GLN A 174 34.40 13.83 -2.80
C GLN A 174 34.76 15.07 -3.61
N LEU A 175 33.84 15.55 -4.47
CA LEU A 175 34.05 16.78 -5.22
C LEU A 175 34.03 18.00 -4.30
N GLN A 176 33.11 18.06 -3.34
CA GLN A 176 33.07 19.13 -2.33
C GLN A 176 34.37 19.18 -1.50
N GLU A 177 34.90 18.03 -1.08
CA GLU A 177 36.18 17.96 -0.38
C GLU A 177 37.35 18.48 -1.24
N LYS A 178 37.41 18.07 -2.52
CA LYS A 178 38.43 18.56 -3.46
C LYS A 178 38.30 20.05 -3.73
N GLU A 179 37.08 20.55 -3.89
CA GLU A 179 36.81 21.97 -4.08
C GLU A 179 37.33 22.78 -2.89
N LYS A 180 37.01 22.35 -1.67
CA LYS A 180 37.52 22.97 -0.45
C LYS A 180 39.05 22.94 -0.38
N ALA A 181 39.67 21.80 -0.66
CA ALA A 181 41.12 21.66 -0.65
C ALA A 181 41.80 22.55 -1.73
N LEU A 182 41.21 22.65 -2.92
CA LEU A 182 41.70 23.53 -3.99
C LEU A 182 41.55 25.00 -3.61
N LYS A 183 40.45 25.37 -2.96
CA LYS A 183 40.23 26.73 -2.46
C LYS A 183 41.26 27.11 -1.40
N GLU A 184 41.49 26.25 -0.41
CA GLU A 184 42.51 26.45 0.63
C GLU A 184 43.92 26.55 0.02
N ARG A 185 44.23 25.69 -0.96
CA ARG A 185 45.51 25.76 -1.69
C ARG A 185 45.66 27.05 -2.47
N LYS A 186 44.60 27.53 -3.13
CA LYS A 186 44.59 28.79 -3.87
C LYS A 186 44.87 29.96 -2.92
N GLU A 187 44.16 30.05 -1.80
CA GLU A 187 44.36 31.10 -0.78
C GLU A 187 45.78 31.06 -0.20
N ALA A 188 46.37 29.87 0.00
CA ALA A 188 47.75 29.74 0.44
C ALA A 188 48.75 30.25 -0.61
N LEU A 189 48.52 29.96 -1.89
CA LEU A 189 49.36 30.47 -2.99
C LEU A 189 49.27 31.99 -3.11
N GLU A 190 48.08 32.58 -2.98
CA GLU A 190 47.89 34.03 -3.02
C GLU A 190 48.66 34.73 -1.90
N LYS A 191 48.64 34.17 -0.67
CA LYS A 191 49.44 34.69 0.44
C LYS A 191 50.94 34.61 0.17
N ILE A 192 51.42 33.49 -0.37
CA ILE A 192 52.84 33.34 -0.72
C ILE A 192 53.23 34.37 -1.78
N GLU A 193 52.40 34.58 -2.80
CA GLU A 193 52.65 35.56 -3.86
C GLU A 193 52.68 37.00 -3.31
N GLU A 194 51.78 37.35 -2.39
CA GLU A 194 51.79 38.65 -1.71
C GLU A 194 53.06 38.84 -0.87
N GLU A 195 53.49 37.83 -0.12
CA GLU A 195 54.73 37.87 0.65
C GLU A 195 55.97 38.02 -0.25
N GLU A 196 56.01 37.31 -1.38
CA GLU A 196 57.10 37.45 -2.36
C GLU A 196 57.12 38.84 -2.99
N LYS A 197 55.97 39.38 -3.38
CA LYS A 197 55.85 40.77 -3.88
C LYS A 197 56.29 41.79 -2.84
N GLU A 198 55.94 41.60 -1.57
CA GLU A 198 56.37 42.50 -0.49
C GLU A 198 57.89 42.43 -0.28
N LYS A 199 58.48 41.23 -0.26
CA LYS A 199 59.93 41.04 -0.17
C LYS A 199 60.64 41.71 -1.34
N GLN A 200 60.12 41.54 -2.56
CA GLN A 200 60.66 42.16 -3.75
C GLN A 200 60.61 43.70 -3.67
N ARG A 201 59.48 44.27 -3.22
CA ARG A 201 59.35 45.72 -2.99
C ARG A 201 60.36 46.25 -1.98
N LYS A 202 60.60 45.51 -0.88
CA LYS A 202 61.60 45.89 0.13
C LYS A 202 63.03 45.87 -0.43
N ILE A 203 63.37 44.85 -1.22
CA ILE A 203 64.68 44.76 -1.89
C ILE A 203 64.84 45.94 -2.86
N GLU A 204 63.82 46.24 -3.67
CA GLU A 204 63.86 47.36 -4.62
C GLU A 204 63.98 48.73 -3.91
N GLU A 205 63.29 48.92 -2.78
CA GLU A 205 63.40 50.12 -1.96
C GLU A 205 64.79 50.25 -1.34
N GLU A 206 65.36 49.17 -0.81
CA GLU A 206 66.74 49.14 -0.28
C GLU A 206 67.77 49.45 -1.38
N GLU A 207 67.63 48.84 -2.55
CA GLU A 207 68.50 49.13 -3.69
C GLU A 207 68.37 50.59 -4.16
N ALA A 208 67.16 51.14 -4.23
CA ALA A 208 66.93 52.53 -4.58
C ALA A 208 67.53 53.48 -3.55
N ALA A 209 67.42 53.17 -2.25
CA ALA A 209 68.04 53.94 -1.18
C ALA A 209 69.57 53.90 -1.25
N ARG A 210 70.16 52.72 -1.52
CA ARG A 210 71.61 52.58 -1.72
C ARG A 210 72.10 53.38 -2.93
N ARG A 211 71.38 53.36 -4.06
CA ARG A 211 71.70 54.17 -5.25
C ARG A 211 71.68 55.67 -4.95
N LYS A 212 70.65 56.15 -4.23
CA LYS A 212 70.57 57.55 -3.80
C LYS A 212 71.72 57.95 -2.87
N ALA A 213 72.08 57.10 -1.90
CA ALA A 213 73.20 57.36 -0.99
C ALA A 213 74.56 57.33 -1.71
N GLU A 214 74.70 56.52 -2.76
CA GLU A 214 75.90 56.49 -3.62
C GLU A 214 75.99 57.75 -4.51
N GLU A 215 74.87 58.21 -5.08
CA GLU A 215 74.79 59.49 -5.81
C GLU A 215 75.06 60.70 -4.89
N GLU A 216 74.54 60.69 -3.65
CA GLU A 216 74.79 61.75 -2.66
C GLU A 216 76.27 61.80 -2.23
N LYS A 217 76.95 60.65 -2.15
CA LYS A 217 78.40 60.58 -1.92
C LYS A 217 79.25 61.09 -3.08
N LEU A 218 78.68 61.23 -4.28
CA LEU A 218 79.39 61.70 -5.47
C LEU A 218 79.27 63.22 -5.72
N GLN A 219 78.63 64.00 -4.84
CA GLN A 219 78.50 65.46 -5.01
C GLN A 219 79.71 66.24 -4.42
N PRO A 220 80.41 67.10 -5.20
CA PRO A 220 81.47 67.99 -4.70
C PRO A 220 80.93 69.32 -4.10
N PRO A 221 81.72 70.08 -3.29
CA PRO A 221 81.28 71.28 -2.55
C PRO A 221 81.05 72.53 -3.44
N PRO A 222 80.31 73.55 -2.95
CA PRO A 222 79.71 74.59 -3.79
C PRO A 222 80.66 75.78 -4.08
N ALA A 223 80.49 76.41 -5.25
CA ALA A 223 81.01 77.73 -5.57
C ALA A 223 79.97 78.56 -6.38
N GLU A 224 79.60 79.73 -5.85
CA GLU A 224 78.79 80.82 -6.41
C GLU A 224 79.68 81.84 -7.20
N PRO A 225 79.16 82.94 -7.82
CA PRO A 225 77.95 83.11 -8.65
C PRO A 225 78.21 83.96 -9.95
N THR A 226 77.26 84.06 -10.88
CA THR A 226 76.96 85.28 -11.68
C THR A 226 75.69 85.13 -12.54
N GLU A 227 74.73 86.04 -12.34
CA GLU A 227 73.49 86.25 -13.12
C GLU A 227 73.72 87.31 -14.26
N PRO A 228 72.70 87.88 -14.98
CA PRO A 228 71.25 87.54 -15.11
C PRO A 228 70.71 87.61 -16.56
N ALA A 229 69.43 87.24 -16.78
CA ALA A 229 68.39 88.13 -17.36
C ALA A 229 67.02 87.47 -17.62
N THR A 230 66.02 87.97 -16.87
CA THR A 230 64.66 88.41 -17.26
C THR A 230 63.50 87.43 -17.56
N GLU A 231 62.57 87.41 -16.59
CA GLU A 231 61.10 87.23 -16.50
C GLU A 231 60.20 87.80 -17.64
N PRO A 232 58.83 87.73 -17.64
CA PRO A 232 57.83 87.40 -16.56
C PRO A 232 56.67 86.47 -17.05
N ALA A 233 55.53 86.16 -16.42
CA ALA A 233 54.80 86.53 -15.19
C ALA A 233 53.73 85.41 -14.94
N ALA A 234 53.49 84.96 -13.70
CA ALA A 234 52.28 85.21 -12.87
C ALA A 234 50.94 84.57 -13.35
N THR A 235 50.05 83.95 -12.55
CA THR A 235 49.83 83.85 -11.09
C THR A 235 48.65 82.88 -10.80
N GLU A 236 48.74 82.13 -9.68
CA GLU A 236 47.73 81.80 -8.64
C GLU A 236 46.32 81.24 -8.98
N ALA A 237 45.59 80.53 -8.10
CA ALA A 237 45.83 79.74 -6.89
C ALA A 237 44.48 79.10 -6.45
N ALA A 238 44.57 78.08 -5.59
CA ALA A 238 43.63 77.72 -4.51
C ALA A 238 42.28 77.01 -4.78
N SER A 239 42.29 75.70 -4.44
CA SER A 239 41.50 75.01 -3.40
C SER A 239 39.97 75.09 -3.36
N THR A 240 39.30 73.93 -3.32
CA THR A 240 38.34 73.51 -2.26
C THR A 240 37.81 72.07 -2.51
N GLU A 241 37.93 71.20 -1.50
CA GLU A 241 37.03 70.05 -1.21
C GLU A 241 35.80 70.57 -0.40
N PRO A 242 34.73 69.81 -0.03
CA PRO A 242 34.60 68.34 0.07
C PRO A 242 33.21 67.72 -0.26
N ASP A 243 33.15 66.39 -0.03
CA ASP A 243 32.07 65.58 0.55
C ASP A 243 30.95 64.91 -0.29
N ALA A 244 30.98 63.57 -0.18
CA ALA A 244 29.92 62.62 0.17
C ALA A 244 28.76 62.31 -0.83
N VAL A 245 28.61 61.02 -1.17
CA VAL A 245 27.63 60.06 -0.60
C VAL A 245 27.55 58.81 -1.52
N GLU A 246 27.89 57.65 -0.96
CA GLU A 246 27.59 56.26 -1.41
C GLU A 246 26.10 55.89 -1.16
N PRO A 247 25.59 54.67 -1.47
CA PRO A 247 25.92 53.68 -2.49
C PRO A 247 24.64 53.09 -3.16
N ASP A 248 24.83 52.02 -3.93
CA ASP A 248 24.20 50.69 -3.73
C ASP A 248 23.56 50.01 -4.95
N THR A 249 24.10 48.82 -5.23
CA THR A 249 23.45 47.57 -5.69
C THR A 249 22.72 47.53 -7.04
N ALA A 250 22.64 46.42 -7.77
CA ALA A 250 23.36 45.16 -7.81
C ALA A 250 22.85 44.45 -9.09
N GLU A 251 23.71 43.65 -9.70
CA GLU A 251 23.37 42.50 -10.55
C GLU A 251 22.38 41.53 -9.82
N PRO A 252 21.70 40.55 -10.47
CA PRO A 252 22.37 39.61 -11.38
C PRO A 252 21.53 38.91 -12.49
N ALA A 253 22.31 38.26 -13.35
CA ALA A 253 22.19 36.91 -13.92
C ALA A 253 20.88 36.39 -14.55
N ALA A 254 21.11 35.82 -15.73
CA ALA A 254 20.25 34.99 -16.54
C ALA A 254 19.54 33.83 -15.81
N THR A 255 18.33 33.53 -16.25
CA THR A 255 17.67 32.23 -16.15
C THR A 255 16.78 32.03 -17.38
N GLU A 256 16.89 30.84 -18.00
CA GLU A 256 15.88 30.31 -18.93
C GLU A 256 14.56 30.05 -18.20
N PRO A 257 13.44 29.96 -18.94
CA PRO A 257 12.71 28.70 -18.87
C PRO A 257 12.03 28.23 -20.17
N ALA A 258 12.07 26.90 -20.30
CA ALA A 258 11.02 25.95 -20.66
C ALA A 258 9.95 26.27 -21.73
N ALA A 259 9.87 25.29 -22.64
CA ALA A 259 8.84 24.99 -23.62
C ALA A 259 7.39 25.00 -23.10
N ALA A 260 6.50 25.46 -23.97
CA ALA A 260 5.08 25.14 -23.99
C ALA A 260 4.70 24.74 -25.42
N GLU A 261 3.99 23.62 -25.56
CA GLU A 261 3.28 23.23 -26.79
C GLU A 261 1.91 23.91 -26.87
N PRO A 262 1.29 23.95 -28.07
CA PRO A 262 -0.16 23.90 -28.15
C PRO A 262 -0.71 22.85 -29.15
N GLU A 263 -1.78 22.20 -28.67
CA GLU A 263 -3.02 21.80 -29.38
C GLU A 263 -3.13 20.42 -30.05
N SER A 264 -4.00 19.60 -29.46
CA SER A 264 -4.55 18.35 -29.98
C SER A 264 -5.99 18.58 -30.48
N ALA A 265 -6.30 18.08 -31.68
CA ALA A 265 -7.66 18.04 -32.21
C ALA A 265 -8.42 16.77 -31.82
N SER A 266 -9.69 17.00 -31.50
CA SER A 266 -10.80 16.09 -31.19
C SER A 266 -11.01 14.90 -32.14
N ALA A 267 -11.37 13.74 -31.57
CA ALA A 267 -12.33 12.81 -32.16
C ALA A 267 -13.01 11.95 -31.09
N THR A 268 -14.33 11.86 -31.22
CA THR A 268 -15.33 11.32 -30.31
C THR A 268 -15.49 9.80 -30.43
N GLY A 269 -15.84 9.14 -29.31
CA GLY A 269 -16.20 7.72 -29.28
C GLY A 269 -16.91 7.35 -27.97
N LYS A 270 -18.25 7.44 -28.00
CA LYS A 270 -19.18 7.22 -26.89
C LYS A 270 -19.36 5.72 -26.62
N ALA A 271 -19.05 5.25 -25.42
CA ALA A 271 -19.49 3.94 -24.92
C ALA A 271 -20.12 4.09 -23.53
N VAL A 272 -21.37 3.67 -23.45
CA VAL A 272 -22.25 3.71 -22.27
C VAL A 272 -21.79 2.65 -21.27
N LEU A 273 -21.50 3.05 -20.03
CA LEU A 273 -21.32 2.17 -18.88
C LEU A 273 -22.53 2.34 -17.95
N GLY A 274 -23.15 1.21 -17.61
CA GLY A 274 -24.20 1.13 -16.61
C GLY A 274 -23.65 1.22 -15.18
N GLU A 275 -24.53 1.66 -14.28
CA GLU A 275 -24.31 1.97 -12.86
C GLU A 275 -23.70 0.83 -12.02
N PRO A 276 -23.01 1.16 -10.91
CA PRO A 276 -22.42 0.19 -10.00
C PRO A 276 -23.44 -0.27 -8.95
N LEU A 277 -23.58 -1.58 -8.76
CA LEU A 277 -24.23 -2.14 -7.58
C LEU A 277 -23.18 -2.40 -6.50
N SER A 278 -23.34 -1.71 -5.37
CA SER A 278 -22.69 -1.98 -4.10
C SER A 278 -23.13 -3.33 -3.52
N ALA A 279 -22.18 -4.16 -3.11
CA ALA A 279 -22.41 -5.17 -2.09
C ALA A 279 -21.07 -5.55 -1.46
N SER A 280 -20.87 -5.09 -0.22
CA SER A 280 -20.13 -5.81 0.80
C SER A 280 -20.72 -7.21 0.99
N ASP A 281 -19.90 -8.11 1.56
CA ASP A 281 -20.24 -9.49 1.92
C ASP A 281 -20.16 -10.54 0.80
N ALA A 282 -18.92 -10.91 0.47
CA ALA A 282 -18.58 -12.27 0.09
C ALA A 282 -17.44 -12.77 0.98
N ALA A 283 -17.83 -13.18 2.19
CA ALA A 283 -16.99 -13.89 3.13
C ALA A 283 -16.46 -15.20 2.54
N ALA A 284 -15.24 -15.53 2.97
CA ALA A 284 -14.77 -16.86 3.32
C ALA A 284 -15.69 -18.03 2.93
N ASP A 285 -15.37 -18.71 1.83
CA ASP A 285 -15.53 -20.17 1.72
C ASP A 285 -14.87 -20.68 0.43
N ALA A 286 -13.55 -20.77 0.48
CA ALA A 286 -12.75 -21.52 -0.49
C ALA A 286 -11.76 -22.42 0.24
N ALA A 287 -12.25 -23.19 1.22
CA ALA A 287 -11.46 -24.20 1.92
C ALA A 287 -12.34 -25.34 2.46
N ALA A 288 -13.06 -26.05 1.60
CA ALA A 288 -13.51 -27.41 1.93
C ALA A 288 -13.80 -28.22 0.65
N ASN A 289 -13.02 -29.29 0.49
CA ASN A 289 -13.15 -30.40 -0.47
C ASN A 289 -12.44 -30.26 -1.82
N ALA A 290 -11.11 -30.30 -1.76
CA ALA A 290 -10.28 -30.91 -2.79
C ALA A 290 -8.96 -31.38 -2.18
N ALA A 291 -8.94 -32.58 -1.58
CA ALA A 291 -7.71 -33.35 -1.34
C ALA A 291 -8.07 -34.76 -0.82
N ALA A 292 -8.36 -35.66 -1.75
CA ALA A 292 -7.82 -37.01 -1.65
C ALA A 292 -6.63 -37.05 -2.62
N ASP A 293 -5.54 -37.68 -2.17
CA ASP A 293 -4.24 -37.89 -2.82
C ASP A 293 -3.08 -36.91 -2.54
N ALA A 294 -1.94 -37.56 -2.27
CA ALA A 294 -0.57 -37.08 -2.06
C ALA A 294 -0.18 -36.61 -0.64
N ALA A 295 0.28 -37.59 0.15
CA ALA A 295 1.13 -37.38 1.32
C ALA A 295 2.58 -37.08 0.89
N THR A 296 3.19 -36.03 1.46
CA THR A 296 4.63 -35.95 1.71
C THR A 296 4.92 -35.09 2.94
N ASP A 297 5.86 -35.57 3.75
CA ASP A 297 6.52 -34.96 4.90
C ASP A 297 6.82 -33.46 4.81
N ALA A 298 6.63 -32.74 5.92
CA ALA A 298 7.72 -32.13 6.70
C ALA A 298 7.11 -31.21 7.78
N ALA A 299 7.23 -31.63 9.04
CA ALA A 299 7.02 -30.78 10.20
C ALA A 299 8.29 -29.97 10.49
N ALA A 300 8.17 -28.66 10.61
CA ALA A 300 9.03 -27.84 11.47
C ALA A 300 8.39 -26.47 11.77
N ASP A 301 8.31 -26.21 13.07
CA ASP A 301 8.52 -24.93 13.74
C ASP A 301 7.38 -23.90 13.91
N ALA A 302 6.76 -24.02 15.09
CA ALA A 302 6.50 -23.00 16.11
C ALA A 302 6.38 -21.50 15.72
N GLY A 303 5.24 -20.94 16.13
CA GLY A 303 5.27 -19.85 17.12
C GLY A 303 5.05 -18.43 16.59
N ALA A 304 3.78 -17.99 16.60
CA ALA A 304 3.41 -16.64 17.03
C ALA A 304 1.90 -16.58 17.26
N VAL A 305 1.52 -16.64 18.53
CA VAL A 305 0.18 -16.30 19.00
C VAL A 305 0.12 -14.78 19.07
N PHE A 306 -0.79 -14.15 18.33
CA PHE A 306 -1.16 -12.76 18.59
C PHE A 306 -2.65 -12.73 18.96
N ASP A 307 -2.86 -12.42 20.24
CA ASP A 307 -4.15 -12.19 20.86
C ASP A 307 -4.72 -10.87 20.33
N ALA A 308 -5.92 -10.93 19.77
CA ALA A 308 -6.68 -9.75 19.34
C ALA A 308 -8.07 -9.83 19.95
N THR A 309 -8.13 -9.54 21.24
CA THR A 309 -9.36 -9.15 21.94
C THR A 309 -9.34 -7.63 22.13
N THR A 310 -9.95 -6.88 21.21
CA THR A 310 -10.41 -5.52 21.49
C THR A 310 -11.76 -5.29 20.82
N ALA A 311 -12.69 -4.79 21.63
CA ALA A 311 -14.09 -4.56 21.34
C ALA A 311 -14.30 -3.65 20.12
N ALA A 312 -15.33 -3.97 19.35
CA ALA A 312 -15.95 -3.05 18.40
C ALA A 312 -16.72 -1.98 19.18
N ASP A 313 -16.31 -0.72 19.01
CA ASP A 313 -17.16 0.43 19.28
C ASP A 313 -17.78 0.82 17.93
N ASP A 314 -19.08 0.54 17.81
CA ASP A 314 -19.91 0.95 16.68
C ASP A 314 -20.16 2.47 16.79
N ASN A 315 -19.55 3.26 15.92
CA ASN A 315 -20.04 4.59 15.58
C ASN A 315 -19.94 4.76 14.05
N ASP A 316 -21.07 4.51 13.39
CA ASP A 316 -21.33 4.87 12.01
C ASP A 316 -21.45 6.40 11.90
N ASP A 317 -20.44 7.04 11.30
CA ASP A 317 -20.59 8.39 10.73
C ASP A 317 -20.65 8.24 9.21
N GLU A 318 -21.87 8.23 8.67
CA GLU A 318 -22.15 8.29 7.24
C GLU A 318 -21.70 9.65 6.69
N ASN A 319 -20.56 9.67 6.00
CA ASN A 319 -20.20 10.75 5.09
C ASN A 319 -19.71 10.14 3.77
N ASP A 320 -20.67 9.66 2.98
CA ASP A 320 -20.46 9.28 1.59
C ASP A 320 -20.26 10.54 0.74
N GLU A 321 -19.00 11.03 0.68
CA GLU A 321 -18.64 12.07 -0.28
C GLU A 321 -18.61 11.47 -1.69
N ASP A 322 -19.51 11.93 -2.55
CA ASP A 322 -19.60 11.53 -3.96
C ASP A 322 -18.30 11.87 -4.74
N LEU A 323 -17.50 10.83 -5.00
CA LEU A 323 -16.23 10.92 -5.73
C LEU A 323 -16.40 10.87 -7.26
N SER A 324 -17.64 10.82 -7.78
CA SER A 324 -17.90 10.62 -9.21
C SER A 324 -17.58 11.85 -10.09
N GLY A 325 -17.36 13.02 -9.48
CA GLY A 325 -17.08 14.28 -10.18
C GLY A 325 -15.62 14.73 -10.21
N LEU A 326 -14.68 14.00 -9.60
CA LEU A 326 -13.29 14.44 -9.48
C LEU A 326 -12.45 14.06 -10.71
N SER A 327 -11.54 14.96 -11.10
CA SER A 327 -10.53 14.64 -12.12
C SER A 327 -9.59 13.52 -11.64
N LYS A 328 -8.93 12.81 -12.57
CA LYS A 328 -8.03 11.70 -12.22
C LYS A 328 -6.88 12.14 -11.33
N GLU A 329 -6.34 13.35 -11.54
CA GLU A 329 -5.32 13.93 -10.65
C GLU A 329 -5.86 14.22 -9.24
N GLU A 330 -7.08 14.75 -9.11
CA GLU A 330 -7.68 15.06 -7.80
C GLU A 330 -8.04 13.80 -7.02
N LEU A 331 -8.58 12.78 -7.70
CA LEU A 331 -8.83 11.48 -7.10
C LEU A 331 -7.52 10.83 -6.63
N GLY A 332 -6.46 10.95 -7.44
CA GLY A 332 -5.12 10.48 -7.08
C GLY A 332 -4.56 11.18 -5.84
N ARG A 333 -4.71 12.51 -5.74
CA ARG A 333 -4.30 13.28 -4.55
C ARG A 333 -5.11 12.89 -3.31
N ARG A 334 -6.42 12.74 -3.44
CA ARG A 334 -7.32 12.47 -2.30
C ARG A 334 -7.13 11.06 -1.75
N ILE A 335 -6.88 10.08 -2.62
CA ILE A 335 -6.46 8.73 -2.21
C ILE A 335 -5.09 8.79 -1.53
N ALA A 336 -4.11 9.51 -2.09
CA ALA A 336 -2.78 9.65 -1.47
C ALA A 336 -2.84 10.32 -0.09
N SER A 337 -3.69 11.33 0.10
CA SER A 337 -3.91 11.99 1.41
C SER A 337 -4.47 11.04 2.47
N ARG A 338 -5.34 10.10 2.07
CA ARG A 338 -5.91 9.09 2.99
C ARG A 338 -4.86 8.08 3.47
N TRP A 339 -3.83 7.84 2.67
CA TRP A 339 -2.69 6.99 3.03
C TRP A 339 -1.59 7.75 3.79
N ALA A 340 -1.50 9.07 3.63
CA ALA A 340 -0.50 9.90 4.30
C ALA A 340 -0.87 10.28 5.75
N HIS A 341 -2.14 10.18 6.15
CA HIS A 341 -2.64 10.51 7.50
C HIS A 341 -3.03 9.28 8.34
N GLY A 342 -2.34 8.16 8.16
CA GLY A 342 -2.44 7.04 9.09
C GLY A 342 -1.40 7.15 10.19
N GLU A 343 -1.65 8.00 11.19
CA GLU A 343 -1.14 7.96 12.58
C GLU A 343 -1.39 9.33 13.24
N ASP A 344 -2.49 9.45 14.00
CA ASP A 344 -2.61 10.33 15.17
C ASP A 344 -3.90 9.95 15.92
N GLY A 345 -3.75 9.28 17.07
CA GLY A 345 -4.86 8.80 17.91
C GLY A 345 -5.50 9.92 18.74
N PRO A 346 -6.76 9.76 19.20
CA PRO A 346 -7.44 10.79 19.98
C PRO A 346 -7.10 10.64 21.47
N GLY A 347 -6.54 11.68 22.07
CA GLY A 347 -6.40 11.78 23.52
C GLY A 347 -5.94 13.17 23.96
N GLY A 348 -6.84 13.93 24.59
CA GLY A 348 -6.47 15.09 25.41
C GLY A 348 -7.33 16.33 25.17
N GLY A 349 -8.33 16.54 26.02
CA GLY A 349 -9.17 17.73 25.98
C GLY A 349 -8.61 18.96 26.70
N GLY A 350 -9.44 20.00 26.77
CA GLY A 350 -9.39 21.04 27.80
C GLY A 350 -9.18 22.48 27.31
N GLY A 351 -10.27 23.26 27.34
CA GLY A 351 -10.30 24.65 27.81
C GLY A 351 -9.67 25.74 26.94
N LEU A 352 -10.50 26.61 26.37
CA LEU A 352 -10.91 27.90 26.93
C LEU A 352 -12.03 28.51 26.08
#